data_AF-A0A7M7QXM7-F1
#
_entry.id   AF-A0A7M7QXM7-F1
#
_cell.length_a   1.000
_cell.length_b   1.000
_cell.length_c   1.000
_cell.angle_alpha   90.00
_cell.angle_beta   90.00
_cell.angle_gamma   90.00
#
_symmetry.space_group_name_H-M   'P 1'
#
loop_
_entity.id
_entity.type
_entity.pdbx_description
1 polymer ?
#
loop_
_entity_poly.entity_id
_entity_poly.type
_entity_poly.pdbx_seq_one_letter_code
_entity_poly.pdbx_strand_id
1 'polypeptide(L)'
;MRLEIVSAADFLVQLLRLQAGQLSEGQLQSFKSSLTELLRRRYRDHWFPDKPNRGSGYRCIRINGKMDPVIAQAGINVGLVPTLLHSLFPSELTMWIDPAEVSYRIGENGSICVLFEGSQESSSASSSSGSGSVDEHYHHHLHHQPQHVQQHHHHHHHHQQHHHHHQQQQPFESCKDSLLLEHTQFSEQIAAFVSS
;
A
#
# COMPACT_ATOMS: atom_id res chain seq x y z
N MET A 1 -8.36 12.14 12.32
CA MET A 1 -7.01 11.80 12.84
C MET A 1 -6.98 10.56 13.73
N ARG A 2 -7.90 10.37 14.70
CA ARG A 2 -7.78 9.26 15.67
C ARG A 2 -7.94 7.88 15.03
N LEU A 3 -8.94 7.69 14.16
CA LEU A 3 -9.21 6.39 13.55
C LEU A 3 -8.08 6.03 12.59
N GLU A 4 -7.67 7.00 11.78
CA GLU A 4 -6.62 6.92 10.77
C GLU A 4 -5.27 6.52 11.37
N ILE A 5 -4.87 7.14 12.51
CA ILE A 5 -3.66 6.73 13.24
C ILE A 5 -3.80 5.33 13.84
N VAL A 6 -4.98 4.94 14.33
CA VAL A 6 -5.20 3.61 14.92
C VAL A 6 -5.16 2.52 13.85
N SER A 7 -5.87 2.68 12.72
CA SER A 7 -5.83 1.74 11.59
C SER A 7 -4.40 1.56 11.05
N ALA A 8 -3.66 2.65 10.87
CA ALA A 8 -2.26 2.60 10.47
C ALA A 8 -1.38 1.85 11.48
N ALA A 9 -1.53 2.12 12.79
CA ALA A 9 -0.78 1.44 13.84
C ALA A 9 -1.15 -0.05 13.97
N ASP A 10 -2.44 -0.42 13.81
CA ASP A 10 -2.89 -1.80 13.80
C ASP A 10 -2.36 -2.58 12.60
N PHE A 11 -2.36 -2.01 11.40
CA PHE A 11 -1.74 -2.64 10.23
C PHE A 11 -0.23 -2.84 10.42
N LEU A 12 0.50 -1.82 10.89
CA LEU A 12 1.94 -1.93 11.17
C LEU A 12 2.24 -2.97 12.27
N VAL A 13 1.38 -3.10 13.27
CA VAL A 13 1.45 -4.17 14.28
C VAL A 13 1.15 -5.55 13.66
N GLN A 14 0.20 -5.63 12.74
CA GLN A 14 -0.10 -6.87 12.03
C GLN A 14 1.09 -7.31 11.17
N LEU A 15 1.78 -6.40 10.47
CA LEU A 15 3.02 -6.71 9.73
C LEU A 15 4.05 -7.40 10.64
N LEU A 16 4.26 -6.86 11.83
CA LEU A 16 5.17 -7.41 12.84
C LEU A 16 4.66 -8.76 13.41
N ARG A 17 3.34 -8.95 13.54
CA ARG A 17 2.73 -10.20 14.02
C ARG A 17 2.89 -11.35 13.03
N LEU A 18 2.88 -11.08 11.72
CA LEU A 18 3.09 -12.11 10.70
C LEU A 18 4.52 -12.71 10.73
N GLN A 19 5.49 -12.03 11.36
CA GLN A 19 6.88 -12.47 11.44
C GLN A 19 7.10 -13.52 12.54
N ALA A 20 6.61 -14.74 12.29
CA ALA A 20 7.04 -16.00 12.91
C ALA A 20 7.33 -15.97 14.43
N GLY A 21 6.47 -15.31 15.21
CA GLY A 21 6.55 -15.27 16.67
C GLY A 21 7.73 -14.47 17.26
N GLN A 22 8.41 -13.62 16.47
CA GLN A 22 9.60 -12.87 16.90
C GLN A 22 9.31 -11.83 18.00
N LEU A 23 8.05 -11.40 18.16
CA LEU A 23 7.60 -10.47 19.20
C LEU A 23 6.39 -11.05 19.94
N SER A 24 6.39 -10.89 21.26
CA SER A 24 5.22 -11.20 22.09
C SER A 24 4.10 -10.17 21.90
N GLU A 25 2.84 -10.57 22.12
CA GLU A 25 1.69 -9.65 22.05
C GLU A 25 1.83 -8.45 23.01
N GLY A 26 2.50 -8.62 24.16
CA GLY A 26 2.83 -7.50 25.07
C GLY A 26 3.80 -6.48 24.45
N GLN A 27 4.78 -6.93 23.66
CA GLN A 27 5.66 -6.03 22.90
C GLN A 27 4.91 -5.36 21.75
N LEU A 28 4.05 -6.11 21.04
CA LEU A 28 3.21 -5.59 19.96
C LEU A 28 2.27 -4.47 20.44
N GLN A 29 1.56 -4.68 21.55
CA GLN A 29 0.68 -3.65 22.13
C GLN A 29 1.44 -2.45 22.72
N SER A 30 2.64 -2.68 23.28
CA SER A 30 3.53 -1.59 23.72
C SER A 30 3.99 -0.74 22.54
N PHE A 31 4.46 -1.39 21.46
CA PHE A 31 4.85 -0.73 20.21
C PHE A 31 3.69 0.06 19.60
N LYS A 32 2.49 -0.55 19.49
CA LYS A 32 1.26 0.11 19.05
C LYS A 32 1.00 1.41 19.82
N SER A 33 1.09 1.33 21.15
CA SER A 33 0.81 2.46 22.05
C SER A 33 1.82 3.59 21.88
N SER A 34 3.12 3.26 21.79
CA SER A 34 4.17 4.25 21.54
C SER A 34 4.05 4.88 20.15
N LEU A 35 3.80 4.08 19.12
CA LEU A 35 3.63 4.54 17.74
C LEU A 35 2.43 5.50 17.62
N THR A 36 1.28 5.11 18.18
CA THR A 36 0.05 5.93 18.22
C THR A 36 0.30 7.30 18.84
N GLU A 37 1.01 7.36 19.97
CA GLU A 37 1.32 8.62 20.66
C GLU A 37 2.34 9.48 19.91
N LEU A 38 3.36 8.88 19.29
CA LEU A 38 4.33 9.59 18.46
C LEU A 38 3.65 10.21 17.22
N LEU A 39 2.83 9.45 16.50
CA LEU A 39 2.06 9.93 15.35
C LEU A 39 1.11 11.07 15.75
N ARG A 40 0.36 10.90 16.86
CA ARG A 40 -0.57 11.93 17.39
C ARG A 40 0.14 13.23 17.76
N ARG A 41 1.37 13.17 18.26
CA ARG A 41 2.22 14.36 18.50
C ARG A 41 2.71 14.95 17.19
N ARG A 42 3.28 14.13 16.31
CA ARG A 42 3.93 14.51 15.06
C ARG A 42 2.97 15.15 14.06
N TYR A 43 1.70 14.75 14.02
CA TYR A 43 0.74 15.26 13.03
C TYR A 43 -0.10 16.45 13.49
N ARG A 44 -0.05 16.83 14.78
CA ARG A 44 -0.92 17.85 15.40
C ARG A 44 -1.12 19.10 14.54
N ASP A 45 -0.03 19.76 14.20
CA ASP A 45 -0.03 21.05 13.50
C ASP A 45 0.03 20.87 11.96
N HIS A 46 -0.11 19.63 11.50
CA HIS A 46 0.01 19.19 10.11
C HIS A 46 -1.20 18.33 9.67
N TRP A 47 -2.34 18.46 10.35
CA TRP A 47 -3.60 17.77 10.03
C TRP A 47 -4.63 18.77 9.51
N PHE A 48 -5.10 18.59 8.28
CA PHE A 48 -5.96 19.58 7.60
C PHE A 48 -7.21 18.90 6.98
N PRO A 49 -8.29 18.69 7.75
CA PRO A 49 -9.48 17.96 7.27
C PRO A 49 -10.05 18.48 5.96
N ASP A 50 -10.15 19.80 5.81
CA ASP A 50 -10.73 20.47 4.63
C ASP A 50 -9.84 20.34 3.37
N LYS A 51 -8.59 19.88 3.53
CA LYS A 51 -7.59 19.73 2.45
C LYS A 51 -6.69 18.51 2.73
N PRO A 52 -7.21 17.27 2.64
CA PRO A 52 -6.50 16.07 3.12
C PRO A 52 -5.06 15.96 2.64
N ASN A 53 -4.83 16.15 1.34
CA ASN A 53 -3.52 16.04 0.69
C ASN A 53 -2.49 17.05 1.22
N ARG A 54 -2.91 18.16 1.86
CA ARG A 54 -2.00 19.14 2.46
C ARG A 54 -1.20 18.47 3.58
N GLY A 55 0.12 18.45 3.44
CA GLY A 55 1.00 17.81 4.42
C GLY A 55 1.05 16.28 4.35
N SER A 56 0.40 15.64 3.37
CA SER A 56 0.44 14.18 3.17
C SER A 56 1.88 13.64 3.16
N GLY A 57 2.77 14.22 2.35
CA GLY A 57 4.19 13.85 2.30
C GLY A 57 4.99 14.12 3.59
N TYR A 58 4.48 14.94 4.53
CA TYR A 58 5.05 15.10 5.87
C TYR A 58 4.53 14.04 6.85
N ARG A 59 3.30 13.55 6.64
CA ARG A 59 2.69 12.47 7.41
C ARG A 59 3.06 11.08 6.90
N CYS A 60 3.48 10.95 5.65
CA CYS A 60 3.87 9.70 5.02
C CYS A 60 4.94 8.96 5.85
N ILE A 61 4.67 7.69 6.15
CA ILE A 61 5.62 6.74 6.72
C ILE A 61 6.32 6.04 5.55
N ARG A 62 7.65 6.01 5.53
CA ARG A 62 8.40 5.35 4.44
C ARG A 62 9.57 4.49 4.93
N ILE A 63 9.55 3.22 4.53
CA ILE A 63 10.66 2.28 4.61
C ILE A 63 11.13 1.98 3.17
N ASN A 64 12.40 2.21 2.87
CA ASN A 64 13.08 1.82 1.62
C ASN A 64 14.58 1.98 1.90
N GLY A 65 15.28 0.87 2.14
CA GLY A 65 16.71 0.81 2.54
C GLY A 65 17.05 1.45 3.90
N LYS A 66 16.12 2.17 4.53
CA LYS A 66 16.21 2.79 5.85
C LYS A 66 14.84 2.72 6.51
N MET A 67 14.82 2.59 7.84
CA MET A 67 13.61 2.62 8.65
C MET A 67 13.05 4.05 8.77
N ASP A 68 11.72 4.17 8.84
CA ASP A 68 11.05 5.43 9.15
C ASP A 68 11.42 5.92 10.57
N PRO A 69 11.81 7.19 10.78
CA PRO A 69 12.21 7.68 12.10
C PRO A 69 11.14 7.53 13.20
N VAL A 70 9.85 7.58 12.86
CA VAL A 70 8.75 7.44 13.82
C VAL A 70 8.59 5.98 14.24
N ILE A 71 8.70 5.03 13.29
CA ILE A 71 8.72 3.59 13.59
C ILE A 71 9.96 3.22 14.41
N ALA A 72 11.14 3.71 14.01
CA ALA A 72 12.39 3.47 14.74
C ALA A 72 12.29 3.96 16.20
N GLN A 73 11.79 5.18 16.41
CA GLN A 73 11.58 5.72 17.76
C GLN A 73 10.52 4.94 18.55
N ALA A 74 9.45 4.47 17.90
CA ALA A 74 8.43 3.63 18.55
C ALA A 74 9.00 2.30 19.05
N GLY A 75 9.91 1.68 18.29
CA GLY A 75 10.63 0.48 18.72
C GLY A 75 11.61 0.74 19.86
N ILE A 76 12.43 1.79 19.75
CA ILE A 76 13.40 2.19 20.78
C ILE A 76 12.70 2.45 22.11
N ASN A 77 11.56 3.14 22.10
CA ASN A 77 10.75 3.45 23.29
C ASN A 77 10.28 2.21 24.07
N VAL A 78 10.20 1.03 23.41
CA VAL A 78 9.73 -0.22 24.01
C VAL A 78 10.78 -1.33 23.98
N GLY A 79 12.06 -0.96 23.80
CA GLY A 79 13.21 -1.86 23.92
C GLY A 79 13.46 -2.78 22.71
N LEU A 80 12.86 -2.52 21.55
CA LEU A 80 13.14 -3.30 20.34
C LEU A 80 14.49 -2.89 19.73
N VAL A 81 15.32 -3.88 19.42
CA VAL A 81 16.62 -3.66 18.75
C VAL A 81 16.37 -3.12 17.34
N PRO A 82 16.95 -1.98 16.93
CA PRO A 82 16.63 -1.34 15.64
C PRO A 82 16.89 -2.21 14.41
N THR A 83 17.91 -3.05 14.43
CA THR A 83 18.20 -4.00 13.33
C THR A 83 17.15 -5.11 13.23
N LEU A 84 16.72 -5.68 14.37
CA LEU A 84 15.62 -6.65 14.43
C LEU A 84 14.33 -6.01 13.91
N LEU A 85 13.97 -4.81 14.37
CA LEU A 85 12.78 -4.10 13.89
C LEU A 85 12.83 -3.87 12.37
N HIS A 86 14.01 -3.58 11.81
CA HIS A 86 14.20 -3.42 10.38
C HIS A 86 14.05 -4.73 9.58
N SER A 87 14.41 -5.88 10.16
CA SER A 87 14.17 -7.19 9.52
C SER A 87 12.72 -7.69 9.65
N LEU A 88 11.90 -7.10 10.51
CA LEU A 88 10.50 -7.50 10.72
C LEU A 88 9.48 -6.71 9.87
N PHE A 89 9.92 -5.69 9.14
CA PHE A 89 9.10 -4.95 8.18
C PHE A 89 9.51 -5.26 6.74
N PRO A 90 8.60 -5.10 5.76
CA PRO A 90 8.98 -5.12 4.35
C PRO A 90 10.16 -4.18 4.08
N SER A 91 11.08 -4.60 3.22
CA SER A 91 12.20 -3.77 2.73
C SER A 91 11.73 -2.46 2.10
N GLU A 92 10.51 -2.47 1.58
CA GLU A 92 9.84 -1.36 0.91
C GLU A 92 8.38 -1.24 1.36
N LEU A 93 8.07 -0.17 2.08
CA LEU A 93 6.72 0.22 2.49
C LEU A 93 6.56 1.73 2.36
N THR A 94 5.49 2.18 1.72
CA THR A 94 5.04 3.57 1.75
C THR A 94 3.61 3.60 2.27
N MET A 95 3.32 4.41 3.29
CA MET A 95 1.97 4.57 3.83
C MET A 95 1.64 6.06 3.98
N TRP A 96 0.43 6.43 3.59
CA TRP A 96 -0.15 7.76 3.75
C TRP A 96 -1.21 7.69 4.85
N ILE A 97 -1.18 8.63 5.80
CA ILE A 97 -2.10 8.70 6.94
C ILE A 97 -2.70 10.10 6.93
N ASP A 98 -3.84 10.21 6.27
CA ASP A 98 -4.41 11.47 5.82
C ASP A 98 -5.85 11.64 6.35
N PRO A 99 -6.39 12.87 6.37
CA PRO A 99 -7.77 13.09 6.80
C PRO A 99 -8.77 12.28 5.96
N ALA A 100 -9.51 11.39 6.63
CA ALA A 100 -10.45 10.44 6.04
C ALA A 100 -9.85 9.36 5.11
N GLU A 101 -8.53 9.19 5.02
CA GLU A 101 -7.93 8.08 4.27
C GLU A 101 -6.65 7.53 4.95
N VAL A 102 -6.52 6.21 5.00
CA VAL A 102 -5.20 5.56 5.15
C VAL A 102 -5.01 4.64 3.97
N SER A 103 -3.91 4.83 3.24
CA SER A 103 -3.55 3.99 2.10
C SER A 103 -2.06 3.63 2.14
N TYR A 104 -1.68 2.54 1.48
CA TYR A 104 -0.32 2.03 1.51
C TYR A 104 0.07 1.34 0.19
N ARG A 105 1.38 1.18 -0.01
CA ARG A 105 2.00 0.37 -1.05
C ARG A 105 3.19 -0.39 -0.46
N ILE A 106 3.30 -1.68 -0.80
CA ILE A 106 4.46 -2.52 -0.50
C ILE A 106 5.22 -2.75 -1.81
N GLY A 107 6.55 -2.57 -1.80
CA GLY A 107 7.39 -2.55 -3.00
C GLY A 107 7.33 -1.24 -3.80
N GLU A 108 8.39 -0.93 -4.55
CA GLU A 108 8.46 0.23 -5.45
C GLU A 108 7.37 0.19 -6.55
N ASN A 109 7.10 -1.00 -7.10
CA ASN A 109 6.13 -1.24 -8.18
C ASN A 109 4.76 -1.78 -7.70
N GLY A 110 4.48 -1.77 -6.40
CA GLY A 110 3.21 -2.28 -5.86
C GLY A 110 2.00 -1.42 -6.19
N SER A 111 0.80 -2.03 -6.17
CA SER A 111 -0.47 -1.30 -6.15
C SER A 111 -0.59 -0.45 -4.88
N ILE A 112 -1.35 0.65 -4.97
CA ILE A 112 -1.82 1.37 -3.77
C ILE A 112 -3.11 0.68 -3.31
N CYS A 113 -3.14 0.29 -2.03
CA CYS A 113 -4.32 -0.27 -1.36
C CYS A 113 -4.84 0.72 -0.32
N VAL A 114 -6.16 0.92 -0.27
CA VAL A 114 -6.82 1.64 0.82
C VAL A 114 -7.01 0.68 1.99
N LEU A 115 -6.61 1.12 3.19
CA LEU A 115 -6.72 0.42 4.47
C LEU A 115 -7.84 1.00 5.35
N PHE A 116 -8.13 2.29 5.20
CA PHE A 116 -9.23 2.97 5.87
C PHE A 116 -9.77 4.04 4.94
N GLU A 117 -11.09 4.06 4.76
CA GLU A 117 -11.83 5.15 4.12
C GLU A 117 -12.83 5.72 5.14
N GLY A 118 -12.76 7.02 5.39
CA GLY A 118 -13.63 7.72 6.33
C GLY A 118 -14.77 8.39 5.60
N SER A 119 -16.01 8.16 6.06
CA SER A 119 -17.18 8.88 5.56
C SER A 119 -17.02 10.38 5.79
N GLN A 120 -16.84 11.16 4.73
CA GLN A 120 -16.99 12.61 4.79
C GLN A 120 -18.48 12.91 5.04
N GLU A 121 -18.82 13.40 6.23
CA GLU A 121 -20.14 14.01 6.45
C GLU A 121 -20.23 15.25 5.55
N SER A 122 -20.99 15.12 4.47
CA SER A 122 -21.21 16.19 3.51
C SER A 122 -22.09 17.26 4.15
N SER A 123 -21.42 18.25 4.74
CA SER A 123 -21.98 19.48 5.31
C SER A 123 -22.61 20.37 4.21
N SER A 124 -23.69 19.83 3.63
CA SER A 124 -24.48 20.31 2.51
C SER A 124 -25.39 21.49 2.90
N ALA A 125 -24.79 22.47 3.59
CA ALA A 125 -25.37 23.78 3.89
C ALA A 125 -25.40 24.69 2.65
N SER A 126 -25.81 24.15 1.49
CA SER A 126 -25.94 24.88 0.23
C SER A 126 -27.26 25.66 0.19
N SER A 127 -27.37 26.69 1.01
CA SER A 127 -28.44 27.70 0.88
C SER A 127 -28.13 28.64 -0.28
N SER A 128 -28.56 28.29 -1.49
CA SER A 128 -28.31 29.07 -2.71
C SER A 128 -29.60 29.44 -3.45
N SER A 129 -30.24 30.51 -3.00
CA SER A 129 -31.25 31.23 -3.80
C SER A 129 -30.55 31.97 -4.95
N GLY A 130 -30.95 31.75 -6.20
CA GLY A 130 -30.40 32.47 -7.35
C GLY A 130 -31.09 32.13 -8.67
N SER A 131 -31.41 33.14 -9.48
CA SER A 131 -32.13 33.02 -10.76
C SER A 131 -31.31 33.55 -11.94
N GLY A 132 -31.54 32.98 -13.13
CA GLY A 132 -30.91 33.34 -14.42
C GLY A 132 -30.58 32.07 -15.21
N SER A 133 -31.21 31.65 -16.31
CA SER A 133 -31.78 32.30 -17.52
C SER A 133 -30.80 32.32 -18.71
N VAL A 134 -31.19 31.62 -19.80
CA VAL A 134 -30.81 31.78 -21.23
C VAL A 134 -29.32 31.64 -21.62
N ASP A 135 -28.92 31.17 -22.81
CA ASP A 135 -29.58 30.41 -23.91
C ASP A 135 -28.54 29.68 -24.80
N GLU A 136 -29.02 28.86 -25.76
CA GLU A 136 -28.31 28.43 -27.01
C GLU A 136 -26.96 27.65 -26.88
N HIS A 137 -26.44 26.92 -27.89
CA HIS A 137 -26.92 26.58 -29.23
C HIS A 137 -26.51 25.12 -29.58
N TYR A 138 -27.33 24.39 -30.36
CA TYR A 138 -26.93 23.08 -30.93
C TYR A 138 -26.10 23.25 -32.21
N HIS A 139 -25.13 22.35 -32.44
CA HIS A 139 -24.69 21.94 -33.78
C HIS A 139 -24.13 20.52 -33.77
N HIS A 140 -24.59 19.66 -34.69
CA HIS A 140 -24.18 18.26 -34.79
C HIS A 140 -24.01 17.87 -36.27
N HIS A 141 -22.81 17.44 -36.66
CA HIS A 141 -22.60 16.73 -37.93
C HIS A 141 -21.36 15.83 -37.89
N LEU A 142 -21.50 14.64 -38.47
CA LEU A 142 -20.42 13.68 -38.74
C LEU A 142 -19.70 14.08 -40.04
N HIS A 143 -18.46 13.61 -40.27
CA HIS A 143 -18.22 12.54 -41.26
C HIS A 143 -16.75 12.06 -41.38
N HIS A 144 -16.64 10.80 -41.85
CA HIS A 144 -15.54 10.18 -42.63
C HIS A 144 -14.16 9.82 -42.01
N GLN A 145 -14.02 8.50 -41.75
CA GLN A 145 -12.92 7.62 -42.21
C GLN A 145 -12.86 7.54 -43.78
N PRO A 146 -11.89 6.89 -44.48
CA PRO A 146 -11.08 5.68 -44.14
C PRO A 146 -9.55 5.88 -44.43
N GLN A 147 -8.64 4.97 -44.90
CA GLN A 147 -8.69 3.58 -45.40
C GLN A 147 -7.31 2.85 -45.44
N HIS A 148 -7.24 1.58 -44.99
CA HIS A 148 -6.15 0.58 -45.25
C HIS A 148 -4.73 0.97 -44.74
N VAL A 149 -3.65 0.15 -44.73
CA VAL A 149 -3.17 -1.04 -45.51
C VAL A 149 -2.25 -1.92 -44.60
N GLN A 150 -1.96 -3.23 -44.76
CA GLN A 150 -2.68 -4.45 -45.20
C GLN A 150 -1.74 -5.70 -45.13
N GLN A 151 -2.18 -6.84 -44.55
CA GLN A 151 -1.54 -8.20 -44.61
C GLN A 151 -0.14 -8.34 -43.94
N HIS A 152 0.39 -9.51 -43.53
CA HIS A 152 0.30 -10.89 -44.08
C HIS A 152 0.19 -12.01 -43.02
N HIS A 153 -0.26 -13.20 -43.45
CA HIS A 153 -0.05 -14.48 -42.77
C HIS A 153 1.33 -15.09 -43.10
N HIS A 154 1.83 -16.00 -42.27
CA HIS A 154 2.41 -17.28 -42.72
C HIS A 154 2.31 -18.36 -41.63
N HIS A 155 2.14 -19.62 -42.05
CA HIS A 155 2.19 -20.81 -41.19
C HIS A 155 3.58 -21.44 -41.29
N HIS A 156 4.08 -22.03 -40.20
CA HIS A 156 5.08 -23.11 -40.32
C HIS A 156 4.97 -24.12 -39.17
N HIS A 157 4.86 -25.39 -39.55
CA HIS A 157 5.02 -26.53 -38.66
C HIS A 157 6.48 -27.00 -38.77
N HIS A 158 7.12 -27.36 -37.66
CA HIS A 158 8.26 -28.29 -37.72
C HIS A 158 8.26 -29.23 -36.52
N HIS A 159 8.86 -30.39 -36.70
CA HIS A 159 8.82 -31.52 -35.78
C HIS A 159 10.17 -32.23 -35.80
N GLN A 160 10.86 -32.37 -34.65
CA GLN A 160 11.79 -33.48 -34.40
C GLN A 160 12.31 -33.58 -32.95
N GLN A 161 11.91 -34.68 -32.30
CA GLN A 161 12.74 -35.67 -31.58
C GLN A 161 13.94 -35.25 -30.68
N HIS A 162 13.81 -35.65 -29.41
CA HIS A 162 14.81 -36.30 -28.53
C HIS A 162 16.29 -35.86 -28.51
N HIS A 163 16.75 -35.55 -27.29
CA HIS A 163 17.90 -36.26 -26.70
C HIS A 163 17.70 -36.45 -25.19
N HIS A 164 18.12 -37.60 -24.65
CA HIS A 164 18.33 -37.78 -23.21
C HIS A 164 19.73 -37.28 -22.84
N HIS A 165 19.84 -36.64 -21.66
CA HIS A 165 21.06 -36.67 -20.87
C HIS A 165 20.72 -36.87 -19.40
N HIS A 166 21.42 -37.79 -18.77
CA HIS A 166 21.25 -38.15 -17.36
C HIS A 166 22.28 -37.34 -16.55
N GLN A 167 21.83 -36.42 -15.70
CA GLN A 167 22.71 -35.82 -14.71
C GLN A 167 21.94 -35.61 -13.40
N GLN A 168 22.41 -36.25 -12.34
CA GLN A 168 21.84 -36.09 -11.01
C GLN A 168 22.18 -34.69 -10.50
N GLN A 169 21.16 -33.85 -10.35
CA GLN A 169 21.24 -32.66 -9.53
C GLN A 169 20.33 -32.88 -8.32
N GLN A 170 20.94 -32.87 -7.13
CA GLN A 170 20.19 -32.73 -5.88
C GLN A 170 19.41 -31.41 -5.95
N PRO A 171 18.15 -31.35 -5.50
CA PRO A 171 17.46 -30.08 -5.38
C PRO A 171 18.15 -29.25 -4.28
N PHE A 172 19.01 -28.33 -4.70
CA PHE A 172 19.27 -27.13 -3.93
C PHE A 172 17.96 -26.33 -3.96
N GLU A 173 17.13 -26.48 -2.92
CA GLU A 173 15.95 -25.65 -2.75
C GLU A 173 16.41 -24.19 -2.77
N SER A 174 16.02 -23.47 -3.81
CA SER A 174 16.46 -22.10 -4.00
C SER A 174 15.77 -21.25 -2.95
N CYS A 175 16.55 -20.58 -2.10
CA CYS A 175 16.04 -19.64 -1.10
C CYS A 175 15.11 -18.57 -1.70
N LYS A 176 15.22 -18.30 -3.02
CA LYS A 176 14.29 -17.43 -3.77
C LYS A 176 12.85 -17.99 -3.80
N ASP A 177 12.67 -19.30 -3.89
CA ASP A 177 11.36 -19.93 -3.97
C ASP A 177 10.68 -19.91 -2.60
N SER A 178 11.44 -20.10 -1.51
CA SER A 178 10.99 -19.85 -0.14
C SER A 178 10.58 -18.38 0.06
N LEU A 179 11.41 -17.43 -0.37
CA LEU A 179 11.11 -15.99 -0.27
C LEU A 179 9.89 -15.58 -1.11
N LEU A 180 9.66 -16.21 -2.27
CA LEU A 180 8.45 -16.00 -3.08
C LEU A 180 7.21 -16.61 -2.42
N LEU A 181 7.33 -17.79 -1.79
CA LEU A 181 6.26 -18.41 -1.01
C LEU A 181 5.90 -17.58 0.24
N GLU A 182 6.90 -17.12 1.00
CA GLU A 182 6.70 -16.19 2.12
C GLU A 182 6.06 -14.89 1.65
N HIS A 183 6.55 -14.27 0.58
CA HIS A 183 5.94 -13.05 0.03
C HIS A 183 4.50 -13.28 -0.46
N THR A 184 4.18 -14.46 -0.98
CA THR A 184 2.82 -14.81 -1.42
C THR A 184 1.89 -15.04 -0.24
N GLN A 185 2.27 -15.86 0.74
CA GLN A 185 1.49 -16.04 1.98
C GLN A 185 1.32 -14.74 2.77
N PHE A 186 2.37 -13.92 2.85
CA PHE A 186 2.31 -12.58 3.42
C PHE A 186 1.29 -11.72 2.66
N SER A 187 1.31 -11.72 1.32
CA SER A 187 0.33 -10.98 0.50
C SER A 187 -1.12 -11.47 0.70
N GLU A 188 -1.33 -12.78 0.84
CA GLU A 188 -2.65 -13.36 1.16
C GLU A 188 -3.13 -12.98 2.55
N GLN A 189 -2.25 -13.00 3.57
CA GLN A 189 -2.55 -12.60 4.94
C GLN A 189 -2.83 -11.09 5.06
N ILE A 190 -2.14 -10.27 4.27
CA ILE A 190 -2.43 -8.83 4.09
C ILE A 190 -3.82 -8.64 3.47
N ALA A 191 -4.13 -9.35 2.38
CA ALA A 191 -5.41 -9.25 1.69
C ALA A 191 -6.59 -9.68 2.57
N ALA A 192 -6.42 -10.75 3.36
CA ALA A 192 -7.40 -11.21 4.33
C ALA A 192 -7.67 -10.15 5.42
N PHE A 193 -6.63 -9.50 5.94
CA PHE A 193 -6.77 -8.43 6.94
C PHE A 193 -7.50 -7.19 6.40
N VAL A 194 -7.26 -6.81 5.14
CA VAL A 194 -7.95 -5.67 4.48
C VAL A 194 -9.41 -6.01 4.11
N SER A 195 -9.78 -7.29 4.15
CA SER A 195 -11.09 -7.80 3.76
C SER A 195 -11.96 -8.28 4.94
N SER A 196 -11.60 -7.91 6.18
CA SER A 196 -12.23 -8.36 7.45
C SER A 196 -12.84 -7.22 8.27
#